data_AF-A0A0R2NXL0-F1
#
_entry.id   AF-A0A0R2NXL0-F1
#
_cell.length_a   1.000
_cell.length_b   1.000
_cell.length_c   1.000
_cell.angle_alpha   90.00
_cell.angle_beta   90.00
_cell.angle_gamma   90.00
#
_symmetry.space_group_name_H-M   'P 1'
#
loop_
_entity.id
_entity.type
_entity.pdbx_description
1 polymer ?
#
loop_
_entity_poly.entity_id
_entity_poly.type
_entity_poly.pdbx_seq_one_letter_code
_entity_poly.pdbx_strand_id
1 'polypeptide(L)'
;LITFTYSLLVEQIGMRTTWPFGSYEYSPSLGYQIFDVPLVVPFAWIMMAHSVFIAARRVAPNFVFLVGGYGLMAWDFFLDPQMVSAGRWSWEISGRSVPFQPEIPLSNTFGWLLTGMGLMALLNIFLPKERRSLGSSRAVPEFFLAWSWIGGVVINIFHFDRPGVAFLGGSALGALVIWYFISVKYGRRD
;
A
#
# COMPACT_ATOMS: atom_id res chain seq x y z
N LEU A 1 15.92 3.71 -1.12
CA LEU A 1 16.28 4.05 -2.52
C LEU A 1 15.46 3.27 -3.53
N ILE A 2 15.52 1.92 -3.56
CA ILE A 2 14.75 1.08 -4.51
C ILE A 2 13.27 1.49 -4.57
N THR A 3 12.58 1.51 -3.42
CA THR A 3 11.16 1.88 -3.35
C THR A 3 10.89 3.31 -3.81
N PHE A 4 11.75 4.27 -3.45
CA PHE A 4 11.60 5.66 -3.84
C PHE A 4 11.66 5.80 -5.38
N THR A 5 12.71 5.27 -5.99
CA THR A 5 12.91 5.35 -7.44
C THR A 5 11.82 4.57 -8.19
N TYR A 6 11.47 3.37 -7.71
CA TYR A 6 10.43 2.55 -8.32
C TYR A 6 9.06 3.24 -8.30
N SER A 7 8.62 3.70 -7.12
CA SER A 7 7.34 4.40 -6.98
C SER A 7 7.30 5.65 -7.84
N LEU A 8 8.33 6.50 -7.79
CA LEU A 8 8.39 7.68 -8.63
C LEU A 8 8.26 7.35 -10.12
N LEU A 9 8.99 6.34 -10.63
CA LEU A 9 8.89 5.95 -12.05
C LEU A 9 7.50 5.41 -12.42
N VAL A 10 6.92 4.58 -11.57
CA VAL A 10 5.59 3.99 -11.81
C VAL A 10 4.49 5.05 -11.78
N GLU A 11 4.56 5.99 -10.83
CA GLU A 11 3.64 7.13 -10.74
C GLU A 11 3.76 8.04 -11.99
N GLN A 12 4.99 8.31 -12.44
CA GLN A 12 5.24 9.06 -13.68
C GLN A 12 4.65 8.38 -14.91
N ILE A 13 4.81 7.06 -15.02
CA ILE A 13 4.21 6.27 -16.09
C ILE A 13 2.68 6.34 -15.99
N GLY A 14 2.13 6.16 -14.79
CA GLY A 14 0.71 6.25 -14.49
C GLY A 14 0.09 7.57 -14.93
N MET A 15 0.65 8.69 -14.47
CA MET A 15 0.19 10.04 -14.81
C MET A 15 0.18 10.31 -16.31
N ARG A 16 1.21 9.85 -17.05
CA ARG A 16 1.36 10.16 -18.49
C ARG A 16 0.57 9.22 -19.39
N THR A 17 0.44 7.96 -18.99
CA THR A 17 -0.12 6.91 -19.86
C THR A 17 -1.51 6.46 -19.41
N THR A 18 -1.98 6.91 -18.25
CA THR A 18 -3.18 6.41 -17.54
C THR A 18 -3.10 4.95 -17.12
N TRP A 19 -1.99 4.26 -17.40
CA TRP A 19 -1.76 2.86 -17.05
C TRP A 19 -0.64 2.75 -16.00
N PRO A 20 -0.79 1.95 -14.94
CA PRO A 20 -1.88 0.99 -14.71
C PRO A 20 -3.06 1.53 -13.89
N PHE A 21 -2.95 2.73 -13.30
CA PHE A 21 -3.89 3.18 -12.26
C PHE A 21 -5.21 3.75 -12.79
N GLY A 22 -5.23 4.28 -14.01
CA GLY A 22 -6.32 5.09 -14.55
C GLY A 22 -5.87 6.54 -14.77
N SER A 23 -6.82 7.39 -15.14
CA SER A 23 -6.61 8.83 -15.28
C SER A 23 -6.90 9.53 -13.95
N TYR A 24 -5.92 10.25 -13.41
CA TYR A 24 -6.00 10.96 -12.14
C TYR A 24 -5.13 12.20 -12.14
N GLU A 25 -5.44 13.12 -11.24
CA GLU A 25 -4.72 14.38 -11.07
C GLU A 25 -4.42 14.64 -9.60
N TYR A 26 -3.16 14.99 -9.31
CA TYR A 26 -2.72 15.38 -7.97
C TYR A 26 -3.03 16.85 -7.70
N SER A 27 -3.55 17.13 -6.52
CA SER A 27 -3.71 18.50 -6.03
C SER A 27 -2.34 19.16 -5.81
N PRO A 28 -2.15 20.42 -6.26
CA PRO A 28 -0.95 21.21 -5.93
C PRO A 28 -0.74 21.38 -4.41
N SER A 29 -1.77 21.15 -3.59
CA SER A 29 -1.71 21.25 -2.13
C SER A 29 -0.81 20.20 -1.46
N LEU A 30 -0.37 19.17 -2.19
CA LEU A 30 0.49 18.09 -1.67
C LEU A 30 1.97 18.49 -1.54
N GLY A 31 2.32 19.73 -1.89
CA GLY A 31 3.66 20.28 -1.72
C GLY A 31 4.53 20.09 -2.96
N TYR A 32 5.84 19.93 -2.75
CA TYR A 32 6.80 19.88 -3.86
C TYR A 32 6.60 18.65 -4.73
N GLN A 33 6.60 18.85 -6.05
CA GLN A 33 6.39 17.82 -7.06
C GLN A 33 7.65 17.59 -7.90
N ILE A 34 7.90 16.34 -8.25
CA ILE A 34 8.90 15.96 -9.25
C ILE A 34 8.12 15.49 -10.48
N PHE A 35 8.19 16.25 -11.58
CA PHE A 35 7.46 15.98 -12.82
C PHE A 35 5.97 15.68 -12.58
N ASP A 36 5.27 16.54 -11.85
CA ASP A 36 3.82 16.40 -11.53
C ASP A 36 3.46 15.30 -10.51
N VAL A 37 4.43 14.55 -9.98
CA VAL A 37 4.22 13.60 -8.88
C VAL A 37 4.68 14.22 -7.56
N PRO A 38 3.79 14.41 -6.56
CA PRO A 38 4.15 14.94 -5.25
C PRO A 38 5.16 14.06 -4.50
N LEU A 39 6.16 14.68 -3.89
CA LEU A 39 7.20 13.95 -3.14
C LEU A 39 6.65 13.10 -1.99
N VAL A 40 5.53 13.51 -1.40
CA VAL A 40 4.87 12.77 -0.33
C VAL A 40 4.41 11.37 -0.78
N VAL A 41 4.12 11.17 -2.07
CA VAL A 41 3.66 9.89 -2.60
C VAL A 41 4.77 8.82 -2.53
N PRO A 42 5.98 9.01 -3.09
CA PRO A 42 7.08 8.07 -2.88
C PRO A 42 7.42 7.80 -1.41
N PHE A 43 7.26 8.78 -0.51
CA PHE A 43 7.45 8.55 0.92
C PHE A 43 6.37 7.67 1.53
N ALA A 44 5.10 7.82 1.13
CA ALA A 44 4.01 6.96 1.52
C ALA A 44 4.25 5.51 1.07
N TRP A 45 4.73 5.33 -0.17
CA TRP A 45 5.19 4.04 -0.69
C TRP A 45 6.29 3.41 0.19
N ILE A 46 7.32 4.18 0.58
CA ILE A 46 8.41 3.68 1.45
C ILE A 46 7.87 3.23 2.80
N MET A 47 7.03 4.05 3.43
CA MET A 47 6.45 3.78 4.73
C MET A 47 5.71 2.44 4.74
N MET A 48 4.84 2.20 3.76
CA MET A 48 4.03 0.98 3.74
C MET A 48 4.77 -0.24 3.17
N ALA A 49 5.57 -0.05 2.10
CA ALA A 49 6.22 -1.16 1.42
C ALA A 49 7.15 -1.94 2.35
N HIS A 50 7.87 -1.27 3.25
CA HIS A 50 8.79 -1.96 4.16
C HIS A 50 8.04 -2.89 5.13
N SER A 51 6.98 -2.39 5.76
CA SER A 51 6.16 -3.13 6.71
C SER A 51 5.45 -4.32 6.07
N VAL A 52 4.85 -4.11 4.88
CA VAL A 52 4.21 -5.18 4.11
C VAL A 52 5.23 -6.22 3.62
N PHE A 53 6.42 -5.80 3.20
CA PHE A 53 7.46 -6.69 2.71
C PHE A 53 7.97 -7.65 3.81
N ILE A 54 8.19 -7.13 5.02
CA ILE A 54 8.57 -7.96 6.17
C ILE A 54 7.46 -8.96 6.49
N ALA A 55 6.21 -8.51 6.47
CA ALA A 55 5.07 -9.40 6.70
C ALA A 55 5.01 -10.52 5.66
N ALA A 56 5.10 -10.17 4.37
CA ALA A 56 5.05 -11.12 3.25
C ALA A 56 6.19 -12.15 3.31
N ARG A 57 7.42 -11.74 3.63
CA ARG A 57 8.56 -12.65 3.83
C ARG A 57 8.31 -13.65 4.95
N ARG A 58 7.65 -13.23 6.02
CA ARG A 58 7.35 -14.07 7.18
C ARG A 58 6.23 -15.07 6.90
N VAL A 59 5.14 -14.64 6.26
CA VAL A 59 3.95 -15.50 6.10
C VAL A 59 4.01 -16.38 4.84
N ALA A 60 4.69 -15.92 3.78
CA ALA A 60 4.71 -16.60 2.50
C ALA A 60 6.06 -16.37 1.77
N PRO A 61 7.17 -16.95 2.27
CA PRO A 61 8.53 -16.70 1.75
C PRO A 61 8.73 -17.07 0.28
N ASN A 62 7.88 -17.96 -0.28
CA ASN A 62 7.90 -18.33 -1.70
C ASN A 62 7.00 -17.44 -2.58
N PHE A 63 6.10 -16.66 -1.98
CA PHE A 63 5.11 -15.82 -2.67
C PHE A 63 5.17 -14.37 -2.19
N VAL A 64 6.37 -13.90 -1.79
CA VAL A 64 6.58 -12.54 -1.25
C VAL A 64 6.04 -11.47 -2.17
N PHE A 65 6.25 -11.62 -3.48
CA PHE A 65 5.75 -10.68 -4.49
C PHE A 65 4.22 -10.58 -4.46
N LEU A 66 3.53 -11.71 -4.42
CA LEU A 66 2.08 -11.77 -4.46
C LEU A 66 1.46 -11.27 -3.15
N VAL A 67 1.92 -11.79 -2.02
CA VAL A 67 1.40 -11.39 -0.69
C VAL A 67 1.75 -9.94 -0.37
N GLY A 68 2.94 -9.50 -0.78
CA GLY A 68 3.35 -8.11 -0.62
C GLY A 68 2.56 -7.16 -1.52
N GLY A 69 2.34 -7.53 -2.79
CA GLY A 69 1.51 -6.75 -3.70
C GLY A 69 0.06 -6.64 -3.22
N TYR A 70 -0.49 -7.76 -2.74
CA TYR A 70 -1.80 -7.77 -2.07
C TYR A 70 -1.83 -6.84 -0.86
N GLY A 71 -0.80 -6.83 -0.01
CA GLY A 71 -0.75 -5.97 1.16
C GLY A 71 -0.73 -4.47 0.83
N LEU A 72 -0.04 -4.07 -0.25
CA LEU A 72 -0.08 -2.69 -0.73
C LEU A 72 -1.44 -2.31 -1.31
N MET A 73 -2.01 -3.16 -2.18
CA MET A 73 -3.37 -2.99 -2.70
C MET A 73 -4.41 -2.91 -1.57
N ALA A 74 -4.29 -3.75 -0.55
CA ALA A 74 -5.23 -3.78 0.57
C ALA A 74 -5.11 -2.53 1.45
N TRP A 75 -3.90 -1.95 1.58
CA TRP A 75 -3.71 -0.67 2.25
C TRP A 75 -4.26 0.50 1.42
N ASP A 76 -4.14 0.44 0.09
CA ASP A 76 -4.68 1.45 -0.81
C ASP A 76 -6.20 1.60 -0.70
N PHE A 77 -6.92 0.51 -0.39
CA PHE A 77 -8.36 0.60 -0.06
C PHE A 77 -8.67 1.56 1.09
N PHE A 78 -7.70 1.91 1.95
CA PHE A 78 -7.86 3.00 2.91
C PHE A 78 -7.35 4.33 2.37
N LEU A 79 -6.13 4.35 1.82
CA LEU A 79 -5.44 5.58 1.45
C LEU A 79 -6.25 6.39 0.44
N ASP A 80 -6.65 5.75 -0.66
CA ASP A 80 -7.24 6.43 -1.80
C ASP A 80 -8.56 7.13 -1.46
N PRO A 81 -9.53 6.44 -0.81
CA PRO A 81 -10.76 7.08 -0.37
C PRO A 81 -10.53 8.27 0.56
N GLN A 82 -9.54 8.21 1.45
CA GLN A 82 -9.20 9.30 2.36
C GLN A 82 -8.65 10.51 1.59
N MET A 83 -7.76 10.26 0.63
CA MET A 83 -7.12 11.31 -0.15
C MET A 83 -8.09 11.99 -1.11
N VAL A 84 -9.01 11.24 -1.73
CA VAL A 84 -10.10 11.82 -2.52
C VAL A 84 -11.03 12.65 -1.64
N SER A 85 -11.43 12.13 -0.47
CA SER A 85 -12.28 12.87 0.49
C SER A 85 -11.61 14.17 0.97
N ALA A 86 -10.29 14.16 1.12
CA ALA A 86 -9.50 15.32 1.52
C ALA A 86 -9.10 16.24 0.35
N GLY A 87 -9.58 15.98 -0.87
CA GLY A 87 -9.30 16.80 -2.06
C GLY A 87 -7.82 16.79 -2.49
N ARG A 88 -7.09 15.70 -2.20
CA ARG A 88 -5.65 15.56 -2.49
C ARG A 88 -5.38 15.02 -3.88
N TRP A 89 -6.28 14.23 -4.42
CA TRP A 89 -6.31 13.84 -5.82
C TRP A 89 -7.73 13.47 -6.23
N SER A 90 -7.97 13.43 -7.52
CA SER A 90 -9.24 13.03 -8.11
C SER A 90 -9.02 12.11 -9.30
N TRP A 91 -9.98 11.22 -9.55
CA TRP A 91 -9.94 10.26 -10.65
C TRP A 91 -10.99 10.59 -11.71
N GLU A 92 -10.66 10.33 -12.97
CA GLU A 92 -11.67 10.23 -14.03
C GLU A 92 -12.23 8.81 -14.08
N ILE A 93 -13.52 8.68 -13.83
CA ILE A 93 -14.17 7.36 -13.76
C ILE A 93 -14.50 6.86 -15.16
N SER A 94 -13.65 5.96 -15.64
CA SER A 94 -13.88 5.19 -16.87
C SER A 94 -14.17 3.72 -16.51
N GLY A 95 -15.45 3.39 -16.31
CA GLY A 95 -15.90 2.00 -16.12
C GLY A 95 -16.29 1.63 -14.69
N ARG A 96 -15.89 0.44 -14.23
CA ARG A 96 -16.28 -0.09 -12.91
C ARG A 96 -15.39 0.48 -11.81
N SER A 97 -15.98 0.72 -10.65
CA SER A 97 -15.32 1.15 -9.43
C SER A 97 -15.32 0.04 -8.36
N VAL A 98 -14.48 0.21 -7.35
CA VAL A 98 -14.42 -0.69 -6.20
C VAL A 98 -15.69 -0.50 -5.35
N PRO A 99 -16.27 -1.58 -4.77
CA PRO A 99 -17.39 -1.44 -3.84
C PRO A 99 -17.09 -0.44 -2.72
N PHE A 100 -18.07 0.40 -2.39
CA PHE A 100 -17.97 1.49 -1.40
C PHE A 100 -17.02 2.64 -1.76
N GLN A 101 -16.47 2.66 -2.99
CA GLN A 101 -15.54 3.67 -3.49
C GLN A 101 -15.89 4.07 -4.93
N PRO A 102 -17.10 4.61 -5.20
CA PRO A 102 -17.54 4.95 -6.56
C PRO A 102 -16.62 5.94 -7.30
N GLU A 103 -15.82 6.70 -6.57
CA GLU A 103 -14.89 7.72 -7.02
C GLU A 103 -13.49 7.19 -7.39
N ILE A 104 -13.24 5.88 -7.29
CA ILE A 104 -11.95 5.27 -7.62
C ILE A 104 -12.17 4.16 -8.65
N PRO A 105 -11.49 4.19 -9.82
CA PRO A 105 -11.65 3.17 -10.84
C PRO A 105 -11.00 1.86 -10.39
N LEU A 106 -11.57 0.72 -10.82
CA LEU A 106 -11.03 -0.61 -10.53
C LEU A 106 -9.61 -0.81 -11.09
N SER A 107 -9.23 -0.05 -12.12
CA SER A 107 -7.86 0.00 -12.65
C SER A 107 -6.85 0.39 -11.57
N ASN A 108 -7.20 1.28 -10.64
CA ASN A 108 -6.28 1.70 -9.59
C ASN A 108 -5.92 0.54 -8.67
N THR A 109 -6.92 -0.22 -8.19
CA THR A 109 -6.70 -1.42 -7.39
C THR A 109 -5.84 -2.45 -8.12
N PHE A 110 -6.10 -2.67 -9.41
CA PHE A 110 -5.26 -3.54 -10.23
C PHE A 110 -3.83 -3.00 -10.36
N GLY A 111 -3.67 -1.69 -10.55
CA GLY A 111 -2.40 -1.00 -10.64
C GLY A 111 -1.56 -1.16 -9.37
N TRP A 112 -2.16 -0.96 -8.19
CA TRP A 112 -1.50 -1.20 -6.91
C TRP A 112 -1.10 -2.65 -6.69
N LEU A 113 -1.95 -3.61 -7.08
CA LEU A 113 -1.58 -5.02 -7.00
C LEU A 113 -0.39 -5.33 -7.92
N LEU A 114 -0.45 -4.92 -9.19
CA LEU A 114 0.57 -5.22 -10.18
C LEU A 114 1.91 -4.56 -9.85
N THR A 115 1.89 -3.26 -9.56
CA THR A 115 3.10 -2.49 -9.25
C THR A 115 3.64 -2.84 -7.86
N GLY A 116 2.77 -3.12 -6.90
CA GLY A 116 3.14 -3.69 -5.62
C GLY A 116 3.83 -5.04 -5.77
N MET A 117 3.32 -5.94 -6.62
CA MET A 117 3.99 -7.22 -6.93
C MET A 117 5.39 -7.00 -7.52
N GLY A 118 5.52 -6.07 -8.47
CA GLY A 118 6.80 -5.71 -9.06
C GLY A 118 7.80 -5.20 -8.03
N LEU A 119 7.38 -4.23 -7.20
CA LEU A 119 8.21 -3.69 -6.11
C LEU A 119 8.64 -4.79 -5.14
N MET A 120 7.71 -5.63 -4.71
CA MET A 120 7.97 -6.69 -3.73
C MET A 120 8.89 -7.78 -4.30
N ALA A 121 8.80 -8.08 -5.59
CA ALA A 121 9.75 -8.95 -6.29
C ALA A 121 11.15 -8.34 -6.30
N LEU A 122 11.29 -7.06 -6.69
CA LEU A 122 12.57 -6.34 -6.70
C LEU A 122 13.19 -6.31 -5.29
N LEU A 123 12.43 -5.92 -4.28
CA LEU A 123 12.89 -5.93 -2.89
C LEU A 123 13.32 -7.34 -2.46
N ASN A 124 12.59 -8.38 -2.86
CA ASN A 124 12.93 -9.75 -2.47
C ASN A 124 14.22 -10.26 -3.13
N ILE A 125 14.55 -9.78 -4.33
CA ILE A 125 15.77 -10.10 -5.07
C ILE A 125 16.97 -9.35 -4.45
N PHE A 126 16.83 -8.05 -4.23
CA PHE A 126 17.97 -7.19 -3.86
C PHE A 126 18.23 -7.11 -2.36
N LEU A 127 17.22 -7.28 -1.51
CA LEU A 127 17.42 -7.22 -0.06
C LEU A 127 17.87 -8.58 0.48
N PRO A 128 18.86 -8.61 1.38
CA PRO A 128 19.32 -9.85 1.99
C PRO A 128 18.16 -10.61 2.64
N LYS A 129 18.16 -11.93 2.51
CA LYS A 129 17.36 -12.80 3.37
C LYS A 129 18.16 -12.96 4.66
N GLU A 130 17.90 -12.11 5.66
CA GLU A 130 18.64 -12.16 6.93
C GLU A 130 18.56 -13.57 7.52
N ARG A 131 19.71 -14.28 7.54
CA ARG A 131 19.83 -15.61 8.18
C ARG A 131 20.16 -15.53 9.66
N ARG A 132 20.56 -14.36 10.17
CA ARG A 132 20.82 -14.09 11.58
C ARG A 132 20.53 -12.62 11.87
N SER A 133 19.63 -12.39 12.82
CA SER A 133 19.29 -11.10 13.38
C SER A 133 20.54 -10.35 13.84
N LEU A 134 21.04 -9.42 13.01
CA LEU A 134 21.83 -8.29 13.48
C LEU A 134 20.87 -7.11 13.66
N GLY A 135 20.14 -7.13 14.78
CA GLY A 135 19.77 -5.94 15.53
C GLY A 135 18.74 -4.95 14.97
N SER A 136 18.09 -5.18 13.83
CA SER A 136 16.96 -4.31 13.43
C SER A 136 15.71 -4.69 14.21
N SER A 137 15.19 -3.76 15.01
CA SER A 137 13.96 -3.96 15.77
C SER A 137 12.77 -4.13 14.83
N ARG A 138 12.11 -5.29 14.87
CA ARG A 138 10.83 -5.53 14.17
C ARG A 138 9.70 -4.63 14.69
N ALA A 139 9.86 -4.02 15.86
CA ALA A 139 8.82 -3.23 16.49
C ALA A 139 8.33 -2.07 15.62
N VAL A 140 9.22 -1.40 14.88
CA VAL A 140 8.84 -0.24 14.05
C VAL A 140 7.97 -0.68 12.87
N PRO A 141 8.40 -1.62 12.00
CA PRO A 141 7.54 -2.14 10.93
C PRO A 141 6.23 -2.77 11.43
N GLU A 142 6.28 -3.52 12.54
CA GLU A 142 5.10 -4.14 13.15
C GLU A 142 4.11 -3.09 13.66
N PHE A 143 4.61 -2.03 14.32
CA PHE A 143 3.81 -0.91 14.77
C PHE A 143 3.15 -0.20 13.58
N PHE A 144 3.90 0.14 12.53
CA PHE A 144 3.33 0.78 11.35
C PHE A 144 2.28 -0.09 10.66
N LEU A 145 2.52 -1.41 10.56
CA LEU A 145 1.55 -2.33 9.97
C LEU A 145 0.24 -2.38 10.77
N ALA A 146 0.35 -2.53 12.10
CA ALA A 146 -0.80 -2.55 12.99
C ALA A 146 -1.53 -1.20 13.02
N TRP A 147 -0.77 -0.10 13.04
CA TRP A 147 -1.31 1.26 13.05
C TRP A 147 -2.02 1.59 11.74
N SER A 148 -1.45 1.26 10.57
CA SER A 148 -2.11 1.46 9.28
C SER A 148 -3.45 0.71 9.20
N TRP A 149 -3.54 -0.48 9.80
CA TRP A 149 -4.78 -1.24 9.85
C TRP A 149 -5.80 -0.65 10.83
N ILE A 150 -5.43 -0.48 12.11
CA ILE A 150 -6.35 0.03 13.14
C ILE A 150 -6.73 1.48 12.85
N GLY A 151 -5.74 2.33 12.56
CA GLY A 151 -5.93 3.73 12.21
C GLY A 151 -6.75 3.90 10.94
N GLY A 152 -6.53 3.06 9.92
CA GLY A 152 -7.31 3.05 8.69
C GLY A 152 -8.79 2.74 8.93
N VAL A 153 -9.11 1.78 9.81
CA VAL A 153 -10.49 1.48 10.21
C VAL A 153 -11.09 2.64 11.01
N VAL A 154 -10.40 3.12 12.04
CA VAL A 154 -10.87 4.18 12.93
C VAL A 154 -11.14 5.47 12.16
N ILE A 155 -10.20 5.93 11.34
CA ILE A 155 -10.35 7.20 10.63
C ILE A 155 -11.49 7.13 9.58
N ASN A 156 -11.66 6.00 8.90
CA ASN A 156 -12.75 5.84 7.95
C ASN A 156 -14.12 5.79 8.65
N ILE A 157 -14.23 5.23 9.86
CA ILE A 157 -15.50 5.20 10.60
C ILE A 157 -15.83 6.57 11.21
N PHE A 158 -14.87 7.18 11.90
CA PHE A 158 -15.14 8.31 12.80
C PHE A 158 -14.81 9.69 12.22
N HIS A 159 -14.03 9.77 11.15
CA HIS A 159 -13.65 11.05 10.53
C HIS A 159 -14.23 11.23 9.13
N PHE A 160 -14.20 10.17 8.31
CA PHE A 160 -14.66 10.24 6.93
C PHE A 160 -16.09 9.71 6.71
N ASP A 161 -16.76 9.18 7.74
CA ASP A 161 -18.12 8.60 7.66
C ASP A 161 -18.27 7.53 6.55
N ARG A 162 -17.24 6.69 6.39
CA ARG A 162 -17.12 5.65 5.35
C ARG A 162 -17.02 4.24 5.95
N PRO A 163 -18.08 3.71 6.57
CA PRO A 163 -18.06 2.37 7.17
C PRO A 163 -17.83 1.25 6.14
N GLY A 164 -18.27 1.42 4.89
CA GLY A 164 -18.02 0.45 3.81
C GLY A 164 -16.54 0.33 3.45
N VAL A 165 -15.82 1.46 3.40
CA VAL A 165 -14.36 1.50 3.19
C VAL A 165 -13.64 0.89 4.38
N ALA A 166 -14.07 1.23 5.60
CA ALA A 166 -13.53 0.63 6.82
C ALA A 166 -13.69 -0.90 6.84
N PHE A 167 -14.84 -1.41 6.42
CA PHE A 167 -15.09 -2.84 6.30
C PHE A 167 -14.21 -3.50 5.22
N LEU A 168 -14.17 -2.93 4.01
CA LEU A 168 -13.41 -3.50 2.89
C LEU A 168 -11.90 -3.50 3.16
N GLY A 169 -11.32 -2.33 3.43
CA GLY A 169 -9.90 -2.21 3.76
C GLY A 169 -9.54 -2.92 5.06
N GLY A 170 -10.43 -2.87 6.06
CA GLY A 170 -10.24 -3.54 7.34
C GLY A 170 -10.19 -5.05 7.22
N SER A 171 -11.05 -5.62 6.39
CA SER A 171 -11.03 -7.06 6.11
C SER A 171 -9.83 -7.47 5.26
N ALA A 172 -9.54 -6.71 4.20
CA ALA A 172 -8.45 -7.03 3.27
C ALA A 172 -7.07 -6.91 3.94
N LEU A 173 -6.75 -5.74 4.51
CA LEU A 173 -5.46 -5.55 5.17
C LEU A 173 -5.39 -6.38 6.45
N GLY A 174 -6.50 -6.50 7.18
CA GLY A 174 -6.61 -7.30 8.40
C GLY A 174 -6.26 -8.77 8.18
N ALA A 175 -6.60 -9.36 7.02
CA ALA A 175 -6.21 -10.72 6.69
C ALA A 175 -4.68 -10.91 6.73
N LEU A 176 -3.91 -9.97 6.14
CA LEU A 176 -2.45 -10.00 6.18
C LEU A 176 -1.91 -9.72 7.59
N VAL A 177 -2.43 -8.69 8.26
CA VAL A 177 -1.95 -8.28 9.60
C VAL A 177 -2.16 -9.38 10.62
N ILE A 178 -3.37 -9.96 10.67
CA ILE A 178 -3.71 -11.05 11.60
C ILE A 178 -2.86 -12.29 11.28
N TRP A 179 -2.74 -12.67 10.00
CA TRP A 179 -1.92 -13.82 9.61
C TRP A 179 -0.45 -13.65 10.01
N TYR A 180 0.09 -12.43 9.83
CA TYR A 180 1.44 -12.09 10.26
C TYR A 180 1.62 -12.23 11.77
N PHE A 181 0.76 -11.62 12.60
CA PHE A 181 0.91 -11.70 14.06
C PHE A 181 0.66 -13.11 14.61
N ILE A 182 -0.22 -13.90 14.00
CA ILE A 182 -0.37 -15.33 14.29
C ILE A 182 0.94 -16.07 13.97
N SER A 183 1.55 -15.80 12.82
CA SER A 183 2.83 -16.41 12.42
C SER A 183 3.97 -16.01 13.37
N VAL A 184 4.03 -14.77 13.82
CA VAL A 184 5.02 -14.32 14.81
C VAL A 184 4.82 -15.02 16.16
N LYS A 185 3.57 -15.16 16.62
CA LYS A 185 3.25 -15.74 17.93
C LYS A 185 3.42 -17.25 17.99
N TYR A 186 2.98 -17.97 16.96
CA TYR A 186 2.87 -19.44 16.97
C TYR A 186 3.75 -20.15 15.92
N GLY A 187 4.28 -19.41 14.95
CA GLY A 187 5.15 -20.00 13.93
C GLY A 187 6.51 -20.39 14.53
N ARG A 188 7.19 -21.32 13.85
CA ARG A 188 8.59 -21.65 14.20
C ARG A 188 9.42 -20.37 14.17
N ARG A 189 10.27 -20.19 15.21
CA ARG A 189 11.27 -19.13 15.23
C ARG A 189 12.29 -19.46 14.13
N ASP A 190 12.42 -18.56 13.17
CA ASP A 190 13.43 -18.63 12.11
C ASP A 190 14.84 -18.50 12.69
#